data_AF-A0AAF0CAA8-F1
#
_entry.id   AF-A0AAF0CAA8-F1
#
_cell.length_a   1.000
_cell.length_b   1.000
_cell.length_c   1.000
_cell.angle_alpha   90.00
_cell.angle_beta   90.00
_cell.angle_gamma   90.00
#
_symmetry.space_group_name_H-M   'P 1'
#
loop_
_entity.id
_entity.type
_entity.pdbx_description
1 polymer ?
#
loop_
_entity_poly.entity_id
_entity_poly.type
_entity_poly.pdbx_seq_one_letter_code
_entity_poly.pdbx_strand_id
1 'polypeptide(L)'
;MPPKDEIAASHGESKFRITGKLAIFLTALVVIVSISAFAYLKKDFDLLQSERTKQFNAFNPVHQFVIKLVNAWDELKDITNIKKSNVRFLRKHVTTVAKEYEALDISKLNTTTKIARNWHLAILKTVQADLYGEYRYIREANELLNQAESMSHNTDSLSEEEKELLRKQNIKILIKKSQINAFALGYYIGKNMDDLNMAKQLLEEIGGCPMLSDETFYHIKIANTINCPLD
;
A
#
# COMPACT_ATOMS: atom_id res chain seq x y z
N MET A 1 82.59 -11.67 8.71
CA MET A 1 81.65 -12.41 7.84
C MET A 1 81.48 -13.81 8.39
N PRO A 2 80.43 -14.06 9.19
CA PRO A 2 79.88 -15.39 9.46
C PRO A 2 78.70 -15.70 8.51
N PRO A 3 78.28 -16.97 8.37
CA PRO A 3 77.34 -17.40 7.35
C PRO A 3 75.88 -17.02 7.69
N LYS A 4 75.07 -16.89 6.64
CA LYS A 4 73.62 -16.67 6.69
C LYS A 4 72.94 -17.96 7.12
N ASP A 5 72.29 -17.96 8.28
CA ASP A 5 71.36 -19.01 8.67
C ASP A 5 70.01 -18.78 7.99
N GLU A 6 69.69 -19.66 7.07
CA GLU A 6 68.44 -19.74 6.34
C GLU A 6 67.42 -20.50 7.20
N ILE A 7 66.50 -19.76 7.84
CA ILE A 7 65.40 -20.33 8.61
C ILE A 7 64.35 -20.86 7.63
N ALA A 8 64.47 -22.15 7.28
CA ALA A 8 63.43 -22.87 6.57
C ALA A 8 62.24 -23.12 7.50
N ALA A 9 61.18 -22.33 7.35
CA ALA A 9 59.89 -22.58 7.97
C ALA A 9 59.25 -23.84 7.34
N SER A 10 59.37 -24.96 8.04
CA SER A 10 58.66 -26.21 7.74
C SER A 10 57.17 -26.02 8.01
N HIS A 11 56.40 -25.71 6.96
CA HIS A 11 54.95 -25.90 6.96
C HIS A 11 54.66 -27.40 6.96
N GLY A 12 54.47 -27.97 8.16
CA GLY A 12 53.93 -29.31 8.33
C GLY A 12 52.49 -29.37 7.86
N GLU A 13 52.27 -29.68 6.58
CA GLU A 13 50.97 -30.10 6.08
C GLU A 13 50.59 -31.42 6.74
N SER A 14 49.78 -31.36 7.80
CA SER A 14 49.14 -32.53 8.37
C SER A 14 48.18 -33.11 7.32
N LYS A 15 48.60 -34.16 6.61
CA LYS A 15 47.74 -34.93 5.70
C LYS A 15 46.64 -35.62 6.52
N PHE A 16 45.52 -34.94 6.66
CA PHE A 16 44.33 -35.46 7.34
C PHE A 16 43.72 -36.58 6.49
N ARG A 17 44.03 -37.83 6.83
CA ARG A 17 43.56 -39.02 6.10
C ARG A 17 42.17 -39.39 6.61
N ILE A 18 41.13 -38.90 5.96
CA ILE A 18 39.74 -39.27 6.26
C ILE A 18 39.58 -40.76 5.93
N THR A 19 39.36 -41.59 6.94
CA THR A 19 39.04 -43.01 6.73
C THR A 19 37.64 -43.15 6.12
N GLY A 20 37.42 -44.14 5.26
CA GLY A 20 36.15 -44.27 4.51
C GLY A 20 34.90 -44.30 5.40
N LYS A 21 35.00 -44.82 6.63
CA LYS A 21 33.91 -44.81 7.62
C LYS A 21 33.58 -43.40 8.12
N LEU A 22 34.59 -42.55 8.33
CA LEU A 22 34.40 -41.16 8.76
C LEU A 22 33.77 -40.32 7.64
N ALA A 23 34.16 -40.56 6.38
CA ALA A 23 33.58 -39.91 5.21
C ALA A 23 32.09 -40.24 5.05
N ILE A 24 31.71 -41.52 5.23
CA ILE A 24 30.30 -41.98 5.20
C ILE A 24 29.49 -41.35 6.34
N PHE A 25 30.05 -41.28 7.54
CA PHE A 25 29.36 -40.68 8.69
C PHE A 25 29.14 -39.18 8.49
N LEU A 26 30.15 -38.46 8.00
CA LEU A 26 30.05 -37.02 7.69
C LEU A 26 29.03 -36.75 6.58
N THR A 27 29.02 -37.55 5.51
CA THR A 27 28.02 -37.39 4.44
C THR A 27 26.62 -37.71 4.93
N ALA A 28 26.43 -38.76 5.73
CA ALA A 28 25.12 -39.06 6.34
C ALA A 28 24.65 -37.92 7.24
N LEU A 29 25.54 -37.34 8.06
CA LEU A 29 25.22 -36.20 8.91
C LEU A 29 24.82 -34.96 8.09
N VAL A 30 25.57 -34.64 7.03
CA VAL A 30 25.25 -33.52 6.12
C VAL A 30 23.89 -33.73 5.44
N VAL A 31 23.59 -34.96 5.00
CA VAL A 31 22.30 -35.30 4.39
C VAL A 31 21.15 -35.14 5.39
N ILE A 32 21.30 -35.64 6.63
CA ILE A 32 20.27 -35.51 7.68
C ILE A 32 20.03 -34.04 8.03
N VAL A 33 21.10 -33.25 8.19
CA VAL A 33 20.99 -31.81 8.47
C VAL A 33 20.30 -31.08 7.32
N SER A 34 20.66 -31.40 6.07
CA SER A 34 20.06 -30.78 4.87
C SER A 34 18.57 -31.12 4.72
N ILE A 35 18.17 -32.38 4.96
CA ILE A 35 16.77 -32.81 4.93
C ILE A 35 15.98 -32.11 6.04
N SER A 36 16.54 -32.01 7.23
CA SER A 36 15.90 -31.35 8.38
C SER A 36 15.72 -29.85 8.14
N ALA A 37 16.74 -29.18 7.60
CA ALA A 37 16.66 -27.78 7.21
C ALA A 37 15.61 -27.56 6.10
N PHE A 38 15.57 -28.41 5.08
CA PHE A 38 14.57 -28.34 4.02
C PHE A 38 13.14 -28.56 4.55
N ALA A 39 12.93 -29.54 5.43
CA ALA A 39 11.62 -29.80 6.03
C ALA A 39 11.14 -28.61 6.90
N TYR A 40 12.06 -28.00 7.66
CA TYR A 40 11.77 -26.81 8.45
C TYR A 40 11.39 -25.61 7.55
N LEU A 41 12.19 -25.36 6.50
CA LEU A 41 11.92 -24.30 5.51
C LEU A 41 10.57 -24.50 4.80
N LYS A 42 10.23 -25.74 4.42
CA LYS A 42 8.95 -26.06 3.80
C LYS A 42 7.78 -25.80 4.73
N LYS A 43 7.89 -26.20 6.01
CA LYS A 43 6.84 -25.97 7.01
C LYS A 43 6.58 -24.48 7.24
N ASP A 44 7.63 -23.68 7.35
CA ASP A 44 7.50 -22.22 7.51
C ASP A 44 6.90 -21.57 6.26
N PHE A 45 7.29 -22.01 5.07
CA PHE A 45 6.71 -21.55 3.81
C PHE A 45 5.21 -21.90 3.72
N ASP A 46 4.84 -23.14 4.02
CA ASP A 46 3.45 -23.60 4.03
C ASP A 46 2.61 -22.79 5.05
N LEU A 47 3.17 -22.49 6.21
CA LEU A 47 2.50 -21.70 7.26
C LEU A 47 2.28 -20.24 6.83
N LEU A 48 3.31 -19.59 6.27
CA LEU A 48 3.22 -18.24 5.72
C LEU A 48 2.22 -18.14 4.56
N GLN A 49 2.23 -19.13 3.66
CA GLN A 49 1.27 -19.19 2.55
C GLN A 49 -0.15 -19.40 3.07
N SER A 50 -0.32 -20.21 4.13
CA SER A 50 -1.62 -20.38 4.80
C SER A 50 -2.12 -19.06 5.39
N GLU A 51 -1.25 -18.27 6.02
CA GLU A 51 -1.65 -17.03 6.69
C GLU A 51 -1.94 -15.91 5.70
N ARG A 52 -1.11 -15.75 4.67
CA ARG A 52 -1.40 -14.84 3.55
C ARG A 52 -2.75 -15.18 2.91
N THR A 53 -3.05 -16.45 2.71
CA THR A 53 -4.34 -16.89 2.15
C THR A 53 -5.51 -16.55 3.07
N LYS A 54 -5.37 -16.78 4.38
CA LYS A 54 -6.39 -16.39 5.38
C LYS A 54 -6.65 -14.89 5.39
N GLN A 55 -5.58 -14.08 5.44
CA GLN A 55 -5.71 -12.61 5.38
C GLN A 55 -6.36 -12.15 4.07
N PHE A 56 -5.97 -12.74 2.92
CA PHE A 56 -6.57 -12.38 1.64
C PHE A 56 -8.06 -12.74 1.56
N ASN A 57 -8.45 -13.91 2.08
CA ASN A 57 -9.84 -14.36 2.12
C ASN A 57 -10.71 -13.50 3.04
N ALA A 58 -10.15 -12.97 4.14
CA ALA A 58 -10.84 -12.01 4.99
C ALA A 58 -10.92 -10.62 4.33
N PHE A 59 -9.85 -10.20 3.65
CA PHE A 59 -9.74 -8.89 3.02
C PHE A 59 -10.63 -8.73 1.80
N ASN A 60 -10.62 -9.71 0.89
CA ASN A 60 -11.21 -9.54 -0.44
C ASN A 60 -12.72 -9.23 -0.40
N PRO A 61 -13.57 -9.90 0.39
CA PRO A 61 -14.99 -9.56 0.44
C PRO A 61 -15.26 -8.12 0.90
N VAL A 62 -14.54 -7.65 1.92
CA VAL A 62 -14.66 -6.28 2.42
C VAL A 62 -14.14 -5.30 1.38
N HIS A 63 -13.00 -5.57 0.76
CA HIS A 63 -12.42 -4.74 -0.30
C HIS A 63 -13.36 -4.58 -1.50
N GLN A 64 -14.03 -5.66 -1.94
CA GLN A 64 -15.04 -5.58 -3.00
C GLN A 64 -16.22 -4.69 -2.61
N PHE A 65 -16.60 -4.67 -1.33
CA PHE A 65 -17.64 -3.75 -0.85
C PHE A 65 -17.14 -2.30 -0.77
N VAL A 66 -15.88 -2.08 -0.38
CA VAL A 66 -15.22 -0.78 -0.41
C VAL A 66 -15.19 -0.21 -1.83
N ILE A 67 -14.84 -1.00 -2.85
CA ILE A 67 -14.86 -0.57 -4.25
C ILE A 67 -16.27 -0.08 -4.64
N LYS A 68 -17.33 -0.75 -4.20
CA LYS A 68 -18.71 -0.29 -4.46
C LYS A 68 -19.01 1.05 -3.82
N LEU A 69 -18.49 1.33 -2.61
CA LEU A 69 -18.64 2.62 -1.95
C LEU A 69 -17.84 3.71 -2.69
N VAL A 70 -16.60 3.42 -3.09
CA VAL A 70 -15.76 4.35 -3.86
C VAL A 70 -16.44 4.69 -5.20
N ASN A 71 -16.90 3.70 -5.95
CA ASN A 71 -17.61 3.95 -7.21
C ASN A 71 -18.92 4.74 -7.00
N ALA A 72 -19.68 4.41 -5.94
CA ALA A 72 -20.88 5.16 -5.60
C ALA A 72 -20.57 6.62 -5.23
N TRP A 73 -19.40 6.88 -4.65
CA TRP A 73 -18.89 8.23 -4.40
C TRP A 73 -18.53 8.91 -5.72
N ASP A 74 -17.68 8.32 -6.56
CA ASP A 74 -17.22 8.92 -7.81
C ASP A 74 -18.37 9.31 -8.77
N GLU A 75 -19.50 8.59 -8.73
CA GLU A 75 -20.72 8.89 -9.51
C GLU A 75 -21.53 10.10 -8.97
N LEU A 76 -21.18 10.66 -7.81
CA LEU A 76 -21.94 11.72 -7.15
C LEU A 76 -21.42 13.12 -7.46
N LYS A 77 -22.28 13.90 -8.12
CA LYS A 77 -22.10 15.36 -8.20
C LYS A 77 -22.17 16.08 -6.86
N ASP A 78 -23.04 15.61 -5.97
CA ASP A 78 -23.40 16.29 -4.72
C ASP A 78 -23.89 15.27 -3.66
N ILE A 79 -23.18 15.23 -2.53
CA ILE A 79 -23.45 14.34 -1.39
C ILE A 79 -24.68 14.76 -0.56
N THR A 80 -25.14 16.01 -0.73
CA THR A 80 -26.25 16.55 0.06
C THR A 80 -27.62 16.10 -0.47
N ASN A 81 -27.67 15.61 -1.72
CA ASN A 81 -28.90 15.12 -2.34
C ASN A 81 -29.29 13.72 -1.84
N ILE A 82 -29.95 13.67 -0.68
CA ILE A 82 -30.42 12.43 -0.02
C ILE A 82 -31.42 11.60 -0.84
N LYS A 83 -31.99 12.17 -1.91
CA LYS A 83 -32.91 11.45 -2.80
C LYS A 83 -32.16 10.50 -3.75
N LYS A 84 -30.86 10.68 -3.96
CA LYS A 84 -30.04 9.75 -4.76
C LYS A 84 -29.75 8.45 -3.99
N SER A 85 -29.87 7.32 -4.67
CA SER A 85 -29.57 5.99 -4.12
C SER A 85 -28.14 5.89 -3.61
N ASN A 86 -27.18 6.41 -4.37
CA ASN A 86 -25.75 6.36 -4.02
C ASN A 86 -25.47 7.15 -2.73
N VAL A 87 -26.10 8.33 -2.53
CA VAL A 87 -25.98 9.09 -1.27
C VAL A 87 -26.52 8.29 -0.09
N ARG A 88 -27.69 7.66 -0.22
CA ARG A 88 -28.26 6.81 0.84
C ARG A 88 -27.36 5.59 1.13
N PHE A 89 -26.81 4.98 0.09
CA PHE A 89 -25.90 3.84 0.21
C PHE A 89 -24.63 4.23 0.98
N LEU A 90 -23.97 5.33 0.61
CA LEU A 90 -22.81 5.86 1.33
C LEU A 90 -23.12 6.14 2.80
N ARG A 91 -24.17 6.93 3.08
CA ARG A 91 -24.57 7.29 4.45
C ARG A 91 -24.84 6.08 5.33
N LYS A 92 -25.44 5.02 4.76
CA LYS A 92 -25.77 3.81 5.49
C LYS A 92 -24.55 2.96 5.83
N HIS A 93 -23.52 2.96 4.98
CA HIS A 93 -22.48 1.93 5.03
C HIS A 93 -21.06 2.45 5.29
N VAL A 94 -20.72 3.70 4.91
CA VAL A 94 -19.33 4.17 4.87
C VAL A 94 -18.63 4.03 6.23
N THR A 95 -19.28 4.39 7.33
CA THR A 95 -18.66 4.38 8.66
C THR A 95 -18.40 2.96 9.16
N THR A 96 -19.37 2.06 9.01
CA THR A 96 -19.21 0.65 9.43
C THR A 96 -18.14 -0.03 8.59
N VAL A 97 -18.18 0.15 7.27
CA VAL A 97 -17.24 -0.50 6.34
C VAL A 97 -15.84 0.06 6.48
N ALA A 98 -15.67 1.38 6.66
CA ALA A 98 -14.36 1.98 6.91
C ALA A 98 -13.71 1.38 8.16
N LYS A 99 -14.48 1.24 9.26
CA LYS A 99 -13.99 0.63 10.50
C LYS A 99 -13.61 -0.84 10.33
N GLU A 100 -14.45 -1.63 9.66
CA GLU A 100 -14.17 -3.04 9.39
C GLU A 100 -12.92 -3.19 8.51
N TYR A 101 -12.82 -2.39 7.45
CA TYR A 101 -11.70 -2.42 6.51
C TYR A 101 -10.38 -1.97 7.16
N GLU A 102 -10.46 -1.01 8.08
CA GLU A 102 -9.33 -0.54 8.87
C GLU A 102 -8.83 -1.61 9.87
N ALA A 103 -9.73 -2.44 10.43
CA ALA A 103 -9.39 -3.46 11.42
C ALA A 103 -8.77 -4.75 10.84
N LEU A 104 -8.78 -4.93 9.52
CA LEU A 104 -8.22 -6.13 8.88
C LEU A 104 -6.70 -6.19 9.01
N ASP A 105 -6.18 -7.32 9.49
CA ASP A 105 -4.75 -7.61 9.41
C ASP A 105 -4.36 -7.95 7.96
N ILE A 106 -3.48 -7.11 7.40
CA ILE A 106 -2.94 -7.24 6.05
C ILE A 106 -1.42 -7.38 6.03
N SER A 107 -0.80 -7.65 7.19
CA SER A 107 0.65 -7.68 7.35
C SER A 107 1.35 -8.65 6.40
N LYS A 108 0.70 -9.77 6.04
CA LYS A 108 1.21 -10.81 5.14
C LYS A 108 0.79 -10.61 3.67
N LEU A 109 -0.01 -9.60 3.36
CA LEU A 109 -0.37 -9.26 1.98
C LEU A 109 0.76 -8.52 1.28
N ASN A 110 0.74 -8.54 -0.06
CA ASN A 110 1.75 -7.86 -0.87
C ASN A 110 1.62 -6.33 -0.76
N THR A 111 2.68 -5.63 -1.17
CA THR A 111 2.77 -4.17 -1.03
C THR A 111 1.71 -3.48 -1.87
N THR A 112 1.40 -3.99 -3.06
CA THR A 112 0.32 -3.47 -3.91
C THR A 112 -1.04 -3.47 -3.20
N THR A 113 -1.38 -4.56 -2.50
CA THR A 113 -2.63 -4.65 -1.73
C THR A 113 -2.65 -3.64 -0.58
N LYS A 114 -1.50 -3.44 0.08
CA LYS A 114 -1.36 -2.44 1.16
C LYS A 114 -1.54 -1.01 0.63
N ILE A 115 -0.96 -0.69 -0.53
CA ILE A 115 -1.15 0.61 -1.22
C ILE A 115 -2.64 0.81 -1.54
N ALA A 116 -3.28 -0.16 -2.20
CA ALA A 116 -4.68 -0.08 -2.57
C ALA A 116 -5.60 0.05 -1.34
N ARG A 117 -5.28 -0.67 -0.26
CA ARG A 117 -6.01 -0.57 1.02
C ARG A 117 -5.94 0.82 1.62
N ASN A 118 -4.75 1.41 1.71
CA ASN A 118 -4.59 2.75 2.26
C ASN A 118 -5.24 3.81 1.37
N TRP A 119 -5.06 3.71 0.05
CA TRP A 119 -5.70 4.62 -0.90
C TRP A 119 -7.22 4.60 -0.81
N HIS A 120 -7.85 3.42 -0.87
CA HIS A 120 -9.31 3.33 -0.75
C HIS A 120 -9.82 3.72 0.63
N LEU A 121 -9.12 3.35 1.70
CA LEU A 121 -9.52 3.77 3.06
C LEU A 121 -9.47 5.30 3.18
N ALA A 122 -8.48 5.97 2.59
CA ALA A 122 -8.43 7.42 2.55
C ALA A 122 -9.64 8.03 1.84
N ILE A 123 -10.07 7.45 0.71
CA ILE A 123 -11.30 7.89 0.03
C ILE A 123 -12.51 7.76 0.97
N LEU A 124 -12.65 6.64 1.69
CA LEU A 124 -13.74 6.49 2.66
C LEU A 124 -13.69 7.55 3.77
N LYS A 125 -12.49 7.89 4.27
CA LYS A 125 -12.32 8.99 5.24
C LYS A 125 -12.72 10.34 4.63
N THR A 126 -12.33 10.62 3.38
CA THR A 126 -12.77 11.83 2.66
C THR A 126 -14.30 11.88 2.51
N VAL A 127 -14.95 10.75 2.22
CA VAL A 127 -16.43 10.66 2.19
C VAL A 127 -17.03 10.94 3.56
N GLN A 128 -16.45 10.40 4.64
CA GLN A 128 -16.90 10.71 6.00
C GLN A 128 -16.74 12.20 6.32
N ALA A 129 -15.63 12.82 5.92
CA ALA A 129 -15.44 14.26 6.05
C ALA A 129 -16.54 15.04 5.32
N ASP A 130 -16.93 14.62 4.10
CA ASP A 130 -17.95 15.36 3.33
C ASP A 130 -19.37 15.16 3.90
N LEU A 131 -19.64 13.99 4.48
CA LEU A 131 -20.93 13.69 5.13
C LEU A 131 -21.10 14.41 6.47
N TYR A 132 -20.03 14.50 7.27
CA TYR A 132 -20.09 14.95 8.66
C TYR A 132 -19.50 16.34 8.88
N GLY A 133 -18.75 16.89 7.91
CA GLY A 133 -18.10 18.18 8.04
C GLY A 133 -16.97 18.20 9.08
N GLU A 134 -16.36 17.04 9.37
CA GLU A 134 -15.35 16.92 10.43
C GLU A 134 -13.93 16.83 9.86
N TYR A 135 -13.09 17.80 10.20
CA TYR A 135 -11.72 17.91 9.69
C TYR A 135 -10.80 16.74 10.11
N ARG A 136 -11.09 16.03 11.21
CA ARG A 136 -10.28 14.88 11.63
C ARG A 136 -10.19 13.81 10.54
N TYR A 137 -11.26 13.61 9.78
CA TYR A 137 -11.28 12.62 8.71
C TYR A 137 -10.42 13.04 7.52
N ILE A 138 -10.26 14.35 7.28
CA ILE A 138 -9.31 14.87 6.28
C ILE A 138 -7.87 14.56 6.71
N ARG A 139 -7.54 14.74 8.00
CA ARG A 139 -6.22 14.40 8.53
C ARG A 139 -5.91 12.90 8.37
N GLU A 140 -6.84 12.04 8.79
CA GLU A 140 -6.72 10.58 8.63
C GLU A 140 -6.58 10.19 7.14
N ALA A 141 -7.35 10.82 6.24
CA ALA A 141 -7.24 10.59 4.81
C ALA A 141 -5.84 10.92 4.28
N ASN A 142 -5.30 12.09 4.63
CA ASN A 142 -3.97 12.52 4.18
C ASN A 142 -2.84 11.64 4.76
N GLU A 143 -2.95 11.19 6.01
CA GLU A 143 -2.00 10.24 6.59
C GLU A 143 -1.96 8.92 5.79
N LEU A 144 -3.13 8.38 5.44
CA LEU A 144 -3.25 7.17 4.64
C LEU A 144 -2.73 7.36 3.21
N LEU A 145 -3.01 8.50 2.58
CA LEU A 145 -2.52 8.83 1.24
C LEU A 145 -1.00 8.97 1.21
N ASN A 146 -0.41 9.61 2.21
CA ASN A 146 1.04 9.74 2.33
C ASN A 146 1.72 8.37 2.53
N GLN A 147 1.09 7.46 3.30
CA GLN A 147 1.57 6.09 3.42
C GLN A 147 1.48 5.33 2.08
N ALA A 148 0.36 5.45 1.36
CA ALA A 148 0.17 4.84 0.04
C ALA A 148 1.21 5.38 -0.97
N GLU A 149 1.45 6.68 -0.97
CA GLU A 149 2.43 7.35 -1.82
C GLU A 149 3.85 6.87 -1.50
N SER A 150 4.24 6.85 -0.23
CA SER A 150 5.55 6.38 0.21
C SER A 150 5.81 4.93 -0.20
N MET A 151 4.83 4.03 0.01
CA MET A 151 4.92 2.64 -0.43
C MET A 151 5.00 2.50 -1.96
N SER A 152 4.30 3.35 -2.71
CA SER A 152 4.34 3.35 -4.18
C SER A 152 5.67 3.85 -4.75
N HIS A 153 6.44 4.62 -3.98
CA HIS A 153 7.76 5.11 -4.35
C HIS A 153 8.89 4.16 -3.94
N ASN A 154 8.69 3.34 -2.90
CA ASN A 154 9.69 2.37 -2.45
C ASN A 154 9.74 1.13 -3.36
N THR A 155 10.37 1.30 -4.53
CA THR A 155 10.48 0.28 -5.58
C THR A 155 11.27 -0.95 -5.16
N ASP A 156 12.13 -0.85 -4.15
CA ASP A 156 12.96 -1.95 -3.67
C ASP A 156 12.12 -3.04 -2.98
N SER A 157 10.94 -2.67 -2.50
CA SER A 157 9.98 -3.58 -1.86
C SER A 157 8.95 -4.20 -2.81
N LEU A 158 9.03 -3.88 -4.10
CA LEU A 158 8.06 -4.28 -5.13
C LEU A 158 8.65 -5.29 -6.10
N SER A 159 7.90 -6.33 -6.45
CA SER A 159 8.24 -7.17 -7.60
C SER A 159 8.06 -6.42 -8.92
N GLU A 160 8.68 -6.89 -10.01
CA GLU A 160 8.48 -6.28 -11.35
C GLU A 160 7.01 -6.34 -11.80
N GLU A 161 6.29 -7.41 -11.46
CA GLU A 161 4.85 -7.54 -11.71
C GLU A 161 4.04 -6.48 -10.96
N GLU A 162 4.40 -6.21 -9.70
CA GLU A 162 3.76 -5.16 -8.90
C GLU A 162 4.05 -3.78 -9.48
N LYS A 163 5.30 -3.49 -9.86
CA LYS A 163 5.68 -2.21 -10.49
C LYS A 163 4.87 -1.99 -11.77
N GLU A 164 4.76 -3.02 -12.61
CA GLU A 164 4.00 -2.91 -13.86
C GLU A 164 2.50 -2.74 -13.61
N LEU A 165 1.94 -3.42 -12.60
CA LEU A 165 0.54 -3.25 -12.22
C LEU A 165 0.25 -1.82 -11.74
N LEU A 166 1.08 -1.28 -10.84
CA LEU A 166 0.96 0.09 -10.34
C LEU A 166 1.10 1.13 -11.46
N ARG A 167 2.00 0.88 -12.42
CA ARG A 167 2.19 1.74 -13.60
C ARG A 167 0.97 1.70 -14.51
N LYS A 168 0.48 0.51 -14.86
CA LYS A 168 -0.72 0.34 -15.71
C LYS A 168 -1.95 1.00 -15.12
N GLN A 169 -2.09 0.99 -13.79
CA GLN A 169 -3.21 1.60 -13.09
C GLN A 169 -3.02 3.10 -12.81
N ASN A 170 -1.89 3.71 -13.19
CA ASN A 170 -1.58 5.11 -12.89
C ASN A 170 -1.76 5.46 -11.40
N ILE A 171 -1.38 4.55 -10.48
CA ILE A 171 -1.71 4.69 -9.05
C ILE A 171 -1.23 6.01 -8.45
N LYS A 172 -0.09 6.54 -8.91
CA LYS A 172 0.46 7.81 -8.45
C LYS A 172 -0.49 8.97 -8.75
N ILE A 173 -1.08 8.99 -9.94
CA ILE A 173 -2.06 10.00 -10.33
C ILE A 173 -3.33 9.84 -9.51
N LEU A 174 -3.79 8.62 -9.27
CA LEU A 174 -4.98 8.34 -8.45
C LEU A 174 -4.81 8.78 -6.99
N ILE A 175 -3.64 8.54 -6.39
CA ILE A 175 -3.30 9.02 -5.05
C ILE A 175 -3.30 10.56 -5.01
N LYS A 176 -2.63 11.21 -5.98
CA LYS A 176 -2.61 12.68 -6.07
C LYS A 176 -4.00 13.28 -6.25
N LYS A 177 -4.84 12.71 -7.12
CA LYS A 177 -6.25 13.11 -7.26
C LYS A 177 -7.01 13.01 -5.94
N SER A 178 -6.75 11.95 -5.17
CA SER A 178 -7.39 11.74 -3.87
C SER A 178 -6.88 12.73 -2.81
N GLN A 179 -5.59 13.12 -2.86
CA GLN A 179 -5.04 14.19 -2.03
C GLN A 179 -5.67 15.55 -2.39
N ILE A 180 -5.83 15.87 -3.68
CA ILE A 180 -6.55 17.09 -4.11
C ILE A 180 -7.96 17.10 -3.54
N ASN A 181 -8.70 15.98 -3.63
CA ASN A 181 -10.03 15.84 -3.05
C ASN A 181 -10.03 16.12 -1.54
N ALA A 182 -9.11 15.49 -0.80
CA ALA A 182 -9.01 15.65 0.65
C ALA A 182 -8.66 17.09 1.05
N PHE A 183 -7.66 17.70 0.43
CA PHE A 183 -7.25 19.08 0.72
C PHE A 183 -8.30 20.12 0.33
N ALA A 184 -8.90 20.01 -0.87
CA ALA A 184 -9.98 20.90 -1.27
C ALA A 184 -11.16 20.83 -0.30
N LEU A 185 -11.55 19.62 0.12
CA LEU A 185 -12.59 19.44 1.12
C LEU A 185 -12.17 19.95 2.51
N GLY A 186 -10.89 19.78 2.88
CA GLY A 186 -10.27 20.35 4.07
C GLY A 186 -10.42 21.88 4.13
N TYR A 187 -10.08 22.58 3.05
CA TYR A 187 -10.33 24.02 2.94
C TYR A 187 -11.83 24.35 2.99
N TYR A 188 -12.68 23.58 2.31
CA TYR A 188 -14.13 23.82 2.35
C TYR A 188 -14.68 23.79 3.79
N ILE A 189 -14.25 22.80 4.58
CA ILE A 189 -14.65 22.59 5.99
C ILE A 189 -14.00 23.62 6.91
N GLY A 190 -12.67 23.74 6.88
CA GLY A 190 -11.89 24.48 7.89
C GLY A 190 -11.45 25.89 7.49
N LYS A 191 -11.62 26.28 6.21
CA LYS A 191 -11.13 27.54 5.64
C LYS A 191 -9.61 27.75 5.79
N ASN A 192 -8.84 26.67 5.89
CA ASN A 192 -7.39 26.72 6.01
C ASN A 192 -6.72 26.92 4.63
N MET A 193 -6.08 28.07 4.42
CA MET A 193 -5.41 28.40 3.16
C MET A 193 -4.30 27.41 2.78
N ASP A 194 -3.67 26.76 3.74
CA ASP A 194 -2.64 25.76 3.46
C ASP A 194 -3.21 24.58 2.69
N ASP A 195 -4.42 24.12 3.05
CA ASP A 195 -5.10 23.04 2.34
C ASP A 195 -5.43 23.47 0.90
N LEU A 196 -5.89 24.71 0.69
CA LEU A 196 -6.16 25.21 -0.66
C LEU A 196 -4.88 25.28 -1.50
N ASN A 197 -3.78 25.75 -0.92
CA ASN A 197 -2.50 25.85 -1.59
C ASN A 197 -1.95 24.46 -1.96
N MET A 198 -2.04 23.49 -1.04
CA MET A 198 -1.65 22.10 -1.31
C MET A 198 -2.49 21.49 -2.43
N ALA A 199 -3.82 21.69 -2.42
CA ALA A 199 -4.69 21.18 -3.48
C ALA A 199 -4.32 21.77 -4.85
N LYS A 200 -4.02 23.08 -4.92
CA LYS A 200 -3.63 23.74 -6.16
C LYS A 200 -2.26 23.30 -6.66
N GLN A 201 -1.28 23.17 -5.77
CA GLN A 201 0.05 22.68 -6.11
C GLN A 201 -0.03 21.27 -6.72
N LEU A 202 -0.75 20.35 -6.06
CA LEU A 202 -0.93 18.99 -6.56
C LEU A 202 -1.68 18.96 -7.89
N LEU A 203 -2.66 19.85 -8.08
CA LEU A 203 -3.38 20.00 -9.34
C LEU A 203 -2.44 20.41 -10.48
N GLU A 204 -1.57 21.39 -10.26
CA GLU A 204 -0.57 21.82 -11.24
C GLU A 204 0.38 20.66 -11.60
N GLU A 205 0.82 19.88 -10.60
CA GLU A 205 1.70 18.74 -10.81
C GLU A 205 1.10 17.63 -11.68
N ILE A 206 -0.22 17.46 -11.67
CA ILE A 206 -0.90 16.44 -12.49
C ILE A 206 -1.36 16.96 -13.85
N GLY A 207 -1.31 18.27 -14.13
CA GLY A 207 -1.65 18.86 -15.43
C GLY A 207 -2.82 19.86 -15.42
N GLY A 208 -3.27 20.33 -14.25
CA GLY A 208 -4.29 21.38 -14.14
C GLY A 208 -5.74 20.88 -14.18
N CYS A 209 -6.69 21.82 -14.25
CA CYS A 209 -8.13 21.53 -14.28
C CYS A 209 -8.57 20.49 -15.35
N PRO A 210 -7.97 20.42 -16.57
CA PRO A 210 -8.37 19.40 -17.56
C PRO A 210 -8.24 17.96 -17.06
N MET A 211 -7.36 17.71 -16.08
CA MET A 211 -7.18 16.37 -15.50
C MET A 211 -8.31 15.95 -14.57
N LEU A 212 -9.15 16.91 -14.20
CA LEU A 212 -10.33 16.73 -13.37
C LEU A 212 -11.59 16.43 -14.22
N SER A 213 -11.63 16.90 -15.47
CA SER A 213 -12.75 16.67 -16.38
C SER A 213 -12.81 15.27 -16.98
N ASP A 214 -11.67 14.57 -17.11
CA ASP A 214 -11.60 13.30 -17.85
C ASP A 214 -12.02 12.07 -17.03
N GLU A 215 -11.67 11.96 -15.75
CA GLU A 215 -11.99 10.76 -14.95
C GLU A 215 -12.02 11.04 -13.43
N THR A 216 -13.00 10.45 -12.74
CA THR A 216 -13.15 10.27 -11.26
C THR A 216 -13.19 11.51 -10.37
N PHE A 217 -13.17 12.73 -10.93
CA PHE A 217 -13.24 13.99 -10.16
C PHE A 217 -14.56 14.73 -10.43
N TYR A 218 -15.68 14.17 -9.97
CA TYR A 218 -17.02 14.67 -10.35
C TYR A 218 -17.77 15.44 -9.25
N HIS A 219 -17.07 15.87 -8.21
CA HIS A 219 -17.69 16.58 -7.08
C HIS A 219 -17.66 18.09 -7.28
N ILE A 220 -18.82 18.67 -7.61
CA ILE A 220 -19.00 20.12 -7.85
C ILE A 220 -18.41 20.95 -6.71
N LYS A 221 -18.62 20.51 -5.46
CA LYS A 221 -18.09 21.18 -4.27
C LYS A 221 -16.56 21.30 -4.28
N ILE A 222 -15.87 20.21 -4.63
CA ILE A 222 -14.40 20.14 -4.66
C ILE A 222 -13.87 20.98 -5.81
N ALA A 223 -14.45 20.81 -7.01
CA ALA A 223 -14.06 21.51 -8.22
C ALA A 223 -14.17 23.04 -8.07
N ASN A 224 -15.30 23.51 -7.53
CA ASN A 224 -15.51 24.93 -7.22
C ASN A 224 -14.53 25.46 -6.17
N THR A 225 -14.14 24.64 -5.21
CA THR A 225 -13.22 25.04 -4.14
C THR A 225 -11.83 25.39 -4.67
N ILE A 226 -11.37 24.69 -5.70
CA ILE A 226 -10.05 24.90 -6.31
C ILE A 226 -10.10 25.76 -7.58
N ASN A 227 -11.23 26.43 -7.85
CA ASN A 227 -11.45 27.26 -9.03
C ASN A 227 -11.33 26.51 -10.37
N CYS A 228 -11.75 25.25 -10.41
CA CYS A 228 -11.89 24.46 -11.62
C CYS A 228 -13.38 24.16 -11.85
N PRO A 229 -14.20 25.12 -12.30
CA PRO A 229 -15.61 24.83 -12.56
C PRO A 229 -15.74 23.72 -13.60
N LEU A 230 -16.63 22.76 -13.33
CA LEU A 230 -17.02 21.73 -14.29
C LEU A 230 -18.19 22.31 -15.10
N ASP A 231 -18.02 22.40 -16.43
CA ASP A 231 -19.09 22.79 -17.36
C ASP A 231 -20.20 21.72 -17.45
#